data_AF-A0A7W8XSN6-F1
#
_entry.id   AF-A0A7W8XSN6-F1
#
_cell.length_a   1.000
_cell.length_b   1.000
_cell.length_c   1.000
_cell.angle_alpha   90.00
_cell.angle_beta   90.00
_cell.angle_gamma   90.00
#
_symmetry.space_group_name_H-M   'P 1'
#
loop_
_entity.id
_entity.type
_entity.pdbx_description
1 polymer ?
#
loop_
_entity_poly.entity_id
_entity_poly.type
_entity_poly.pdbx_seq_one_letter_code
_entity_poly.pdbx_strand_id
1 'polypeptide(L)'
;MGGKSHTGIALTRLDERIARSPVGDQRLGANVDIALIDVNLSDGPTGPASAAYLNQMHGVTVIFTTANPEMVVAHPHAIGVLPKPIYGPDLLSAIEYAIACRKGEAVVPPTCLKHA
;
A
#
# COMPACT_ATOMS: atom_id res chain seq x y z
N MET A 1 -22.75 20.13 -9.75
CA MET A 1 -21.47 20.38 -9.07
C MET A 1 -20.77 19.04 -8.85
N GLY A 2 -19.96 18.60 -9.81
CA GLY A 2 -19.15 17.38 -9.67
C GLY A 2 -17.84 17.74 -8.98
N GLY A 3 -17.77 17.55 -7.66
CA GLY A 3 -16.51 17.66 -6.92
C GLY A 3 -15.54 16.63 -7.47
N LYS A 4 -14.34 17.05 -7.87
CA LYS A 4 -13.28 16.13 -8.28
C LYS A 4 -12.93 15.28 -7.06
N SER A 5 -13.22 13.98 -7.09
CA SER A 5 -12.75 13.06 -6.04
C SER A 5 -11.22 13.08 -6.05
N HIS A 6 -10.62 13.70 -5.04
CA HIS A 6 -9.19 13.69 -4.84
C HIS A 6 -8.81 12.36 -4.20
N THR A 7 -8.10 11.49 -4.93
CA THR A 7 -7.47 10.30 -4.34
C THR A 7 -6.16 10.71 -3.70
N GLY A 8 -6.05 10.58 -2.38
CA GLY A 8 -4.82 10.82 -1.63
C GLY A 8 -3.92 9.60 -1.66
N ILE A 9 -2.74 9.71 -2.26
CA ILE A 9 -1.74 8.63 -2.29
C ILE A 9 -0.63 8.97 -1.29
N ALA A 10 -0.35 8.07 -0.36
CA ALA A 10 0.79 8.20 0.53
C ALA A 10 1.89 7.19 0.16
N LEU A 11 3.07 7.72 -0.16
CA LEU A 11 4.30 6.95 -0.30
C LEU A 11 5.05 7.03 1.03
N THR A 12 4.71 6.14 1.98
CA THR A 12 5.36 6.15 3.30
C THR A 12 6.42 5.07 3.39
N ARG A 13 7.67 5.48 3.62
CA ARG A 13 8.60 4.62 4.37
C ARG A 13 8.02 4.55 5.78
N LEU A 14 7.44 3.42 6.15
CA LEU A 14 6.86 3.21 7.48
C LEU A 14 7.99 3.14 8.53
N ASP A 15 8.59 4.28 8.85
CA ASP A 15 9.35 4.43 10.09
C ASP A 15 8.38 4.18 11.27
N GLU A 16 8.89 3.57 12.35
CA GLU A 16 8.18 3.02 13.52
C GLU A 16 7.13 3.93 14.19
N ARG A 17 7.06 5.20 13.80
CA ARG A 17 6.16 6.21 14.37
C ARG A 17 4.69 6.00 14.03
N ILE A 18 4.38 5.30 12.93
CA ILE A 18 2.99 5.06 12.50
C ILE A 18 2.40 3.83 13.21
N ALA A 19 3.21 2.79 13.42
CA ALA A 19 2.76 1.51 13.98
C ALA A 19 2.63 1.52 15.53
N ARG A 20 3.23 2.50 16.22
CA ARG A 20 3.21 2.58 17.70
C ARG A 20 2.10 3.47 18.29
N SER A 21 1.29 4.15 17.47
CA SER A 21 0.17 4.93 17.97
C SER A 21 -1.16 4.18 17.75
N PRO A 22 -1.83 3.66 18.80
CA PRO A 22 -3.19 3.11 18.70
C PRO A 22 -4.26 4.18 18.38
N VAL A 23 -3.83 5.44 18.24
CA VAL A 23 -4.61 6.57 17.74
C VAL A 23 -4.04 6.93 16.38
N GLY A 24 -4.84 6.83 15.32
CA GLY A 24 -4.43 7.03 13.93
C GLY A 24 -3.39 8.14 13.76
N ASP A 25 -2.31 7.82 13.04
CA ASP A 25 -1.21 8.75 12.82
C ASP A 25 -1.71 9.97 12.04
N GLN A 26 -1.87 11.08 12.78
CA GLN A 26 -2.31 12.38 12.29
C GLN A 26 -1.34 13.01 11.28
N ARG A 27 -0.22 12.33 10.95
CA ARG A 27 0.77 12.71 9.93
C ARG A 27 0.58 12.00 8.59
N LEU A 28 -0.11 10.84 8.54
CA LEU A 28 -0.81 10.49 7.30
C LEU A 28 -1.91 11.55 7.20
N GLY A 29 -1.72 12.52 6.31
CA GLY A 29 -2.74 13.54 6.07
C GLY A 29 -4.10 12.86 5.96
N ALA A 30 -5.13 13.44 6.59
CA ALA A 30 -6.39 12.79 6.99
C ALA A 30 -7.18 11.99 5.93
N ASN A 31 -6.68 11.88 4.69
CA ASN A 31 -7.23 11.12 3.57
C ASN A 31 -6.11 10.37 2.84
N VAL A 32 -5.66 9.23 3.37
CA VAL A 32 -4.83 8.29 2.60
C VAL A 32 -5.72 7.18 2.08
N ASP A 33 -5.76 7.03 0.77
CA ASP A 33 -6.57 6.02 0.08
C ASP A 33 -5.74 4.79 -0.29
N ILE A 34 -4.46 5.00 -0.61
CA ILE A 34 -3.52 3.99 -1.08
C ILE A 34 -2.18 4.17 -0.34
N ALA A 35 -1.62 3.05 0.14
CA ALA A 35 -0.31 3.00 0.80
C ALA A 35 0.63 2.00 0.10
N LEU A 36 1.85 2.45 -0.18
CA LEU A 36 2.96 1.57 -0.57
C LEU A 36 3.84 1.31 0.66
N ILE A 37 3.91 0.04 1.10
CA ILE A 37 4.53 -0.36 2.37
C ILE A 37 5.82 -1.13 2.12
N ASP A 38 6.95 -0.59 2.56
CA ASP A 38 8.21 -1.34 2.59
C ASP A 38 8.19 -2.40 3.69
N VAL A 39 8.47 -3.66 3.34
CA VAL A 39 8.47 -4.76 4.33
C VAL A 39 9.75 -4.79 5.15
N ASN A 40 10.89 -4.47 4.53
CA ASN A 40 12.20 -4.55 5.17
C ASN A 40 12.62 -3.17 5.66
N LEU A 41 12.23 -2.86 6.90
CA LEU A 41 12.63 -1.65 7.62
C LEU A 41 13.80 -1.97 8.56
N SER A 42 14.55 -0.93 8.93
CA SER A 42 15.78 -1.06 9.73
C SER A 42 15.58 -1.74 11.08
N ASP A 43 14.36 -1.72 11.61
CA ASP A 43 13.99 -2.26 12.92
C ASP A 43 13.32 -3.66 12.85
N GLY A 44 13.27 -4.28 11.66
CA GLY A 44 12.67 -5.59 11.43
C GLY A 44 11.36 -5.55 10.63
N PRO A 45 10.71 -6.72 10.40
CA PRO A 45 9.55 -6.83 9.50
C PRO A 45 8.25 -6.31 10.13
N THR A 46 8.04 -5.00 10.09
CA THR A 46 6.83 -4.33 10.59
C THR A 46 5.75 -4.14 9.51
N GLY A 47 6.08 -4.39 8.25
CA GLY A 47 5.19 -4.23 7.09
C GLY A 47 3.84 -4.97 7.21
N PRO A 48 3.81 -6.29 7.51
CA PRO A 48 2.56 -7.05 7.61
C PRO A 48 1.57 -6.51 8.66
N ALA A 49 2.07 -6.16 9.84
CA ALA A 49 1.24 -5.59 10.91
C ALA A 49 0.67 -4.21 10.51
N SER A 50 1.49 -3.39 9.85
CA SER A 50 1.09 -2.07 9.36
C SER A 50 0.02 -2.17 8.27
N ALA A 51 0.14 -3.14 7.36
CA ALA A 51 -0.85 -3.39 6.32
C ALA A 51 -2.21 -3.80 6.90
N ALA A 52 -2.22 -4.72 7.87
CA ALA A 52 -3.45 -5.12 8.55
C ALA A 52 -4.13 -3.92 9.24
N TYR A 53 -3.37 -3.11 9.98
CA TYR A 53 -3.89 -1.93 10.66
C TYR A 53 -4.48 -0.91 9.68
N LEU A 54 -3.72 -0.52 8.64
CA LEU A 54 -4.16 0.47 7.65
C LEU A 54 -5.39 0.00 6.85
N ASN A 55 -5.42 -1.27 6.47
CA ASN A 55 -6.55 -1.82 5.73
C ASN A 55 -7.81 -1.93 6.60
N GLN A 56 -7.70 -2.49 7.81
CA GLN A 56 -8.86 -2.75 8.67
C GLN A 56 -9.40 -1.50 9.34
N MET A 57 -8.52 -0.61 9.83
CA MET A 57 -8.94 0.57 10.60
C MET A 57 -9.26 1.77 9.72
N HIS A 58 -8.63 1.87 8.55
CA HIS A 58 -8.70 3.07 7.71
C HIS A 58 -9.18 2.80 6.27
N GLY A 59 -9.46 1.53 5.93
CA GLY A 59 -9.91 1.18 4.58
C GLY A 59 -8.89 1.52 3.49
N VAL A 60 -7.60 1.56 3.85
CA VAL A 60 -6.52 1.89 2.92
C VAL A 60 -6.24 0.69 2.02
N THR A 61 -6.08 0.96 0.72
CA THR A 61 -5.60 -0.02 -0.25
C THR A 61 -4.09 -0.17 -0.13
N VAL A 62 -3.59 -1.37 0.13
CA VAL A 62 -2.17 -1.60 0.41
C VAL A 62 -1.49 -2.33 -0.74
N ILE A 63 -0.32 -1.82 -1.15
CA ILE A 63 0.66 -2.54 -1.97
C ILE A 63 1.93 -2.68 -1.15
N PHE A 64 2.51 -3.87 -1.08
CA PHE A 64 3.84 -4.03 -0.50
C PHE A 64 4.94 -3.69 -1.50
N THR A 65 6.06 -3.17 -1.02
CA THR A 65 7.32 -3.14 -1.74
C THR A 65 8.41 -3.85 -0.93
N THR A 66 9.18 -4.71 -1.58
CA THR A 66 10.24 -5.47 -0.91
C THR A 66 11.20 -6.08 -1.91
N ALA A 67 12.43 -6.35 -1.49
CA ALA A 67 13.36 -7.18 -2.24
C ALA A 67 13.00 -8.68 -2.15
N ASN A 68 12.15 -9.07 -1.18
CA ASN A 68 11.84 -10.45 -0.85
C ASN A 68 10.31 -10.70 -0.86
N PRO A 69 9.69 -10.78 -2.05
CA PRO A 69 8.23 -10.73 -2.20
C PRO A 69 7.51 -11.96 -1.63
N GLU A 70 8.14 -13.12 -1.60
CA GLU A 70 7.55 -14.36 -1.10
C GLU A 70 7.15 -14.30 0.38
N MET A 71 7.72 -13.37 1.15
CA MET A 71 7.34 -13.15 2.55
C MET A 71 5.91 -12.62 2.69
N VAL A 72 5.37 -11.96 1.67
CA VAL A 72 4.11 -11.20 1.74
C VAL A 72 3.19 -11.37 0.53
N VAL A 73 3.58 -12.19 -0.47
CA VAL A 73 2.83 -12.38 -1.72
C VAL A 73 1.39 -12.90 -1.51
N ALA A 74 1.15 -13.65 -0.43
CA ALA A 74 -0.16 -14.17 -0.05
C ALA A 74 -0.84 -13.37 1.08
N HIS A 75 -0.38 -12.15 1.36
CA HIS A 75 -0.90 -11.40 2.50
C HIS A 75 -2.33 -10.88 2.23
N PRO A 76 -3.31 -11.20 3.10
CA PRO A 76 -4.73 -10.96 2.81
C PRO A 76 -5.13 -9.48 2.74
N HIS A 77 -4.32 -8.60 3.33
CA HIS A 77 -4.61 -7.15 3.37
C HIS A 77 -3.89 -6.33 2.30
N ALA A 78 -3.16 -6.97 1.38
CA ALA A 78 -2.49 -6.30 0.27
C ALA A 78 -3.09 -6.76 -1.07
N ILE A 79 -3.21 -5.83 -2.01
CA ILE A 79 -3.70 -6.15 -3.37
C ILE A 79 -2.56 -6.62 -4.29
N GLY A 80 -1.31 -6.58 -3.81
CA GLY A 80 -0.15 -7.07 -4.54
C GLY A 80 1.17 -6.64 -3.92
N VAL A 81 2.25 -7.19 -4.47
CA VAL A 81 3.62 -6.90 -4.06
C VAL A 81 4.42 -6.39 -5.25
N LEU A 82 4.95 -5.18 -5.14
CA LEU A 82 5.83 -4.55 -6.12
C LEU A 82 7.30 -4.82 -5.74
N PRO A 83 7.98 -5.79 -6.39
CA PRO A 83 9.34 -6.16 -6.03
C PRO A 83 10.31 -5.03 -6.32
N LYS A 84 11.33 -4.87 -5.46
CA LYS A 84 12.46 -3.98 -5.72
C LYS A 84 13.43 -4.65 -6.71
N PRO A 85 14.13 -3.90 -7.58
CA PRO A 85 14.04 -2.45 -7.76
C PRO A 85 12.75 -2.00 -8.45
N ILE A 86 12.24 -0.82 -8.09
CA ILE A 86 11.01 -0.24 -8.67
C ILE A 86 11.38 0.79 -9.75
N TYR A 87 10.76 0.65 -10.91
CA TYR A 87 10.86 1.62 -12.00
C TYR A 87 9.60 2.50 -12.08
N GLY A 88 9.75 3.70 -12.64
CA GLY A 88 8.64 4.67 -12.76
C GLY A 88 7.38 4.12 -13.45
N PRO A 89 7.48 3.44 -14.60
CA PRO A 89 6.32 2.83 -15.25
C PRO A 89 5.62 1.77 -14.39
N ASP A 90 6.40 0.91 -13.71
CA ASP A 90 5.84 -0.14 -12.85
C ASP A 90 5.11 0.46 -11.64
N LEU A 91 5.67 1.51 -11.05
CA LEU A 91 5.03 2.25 -9.97
C LEU A 91 3.71 2.87 -10.43
N LEU A 92 3.69 3.49 -11.62
CA LEU A 92 2.48 4.10 -12.17
C LEU A 92 1.39 3.05 -12.41
N SER A 93 1.72 1.94 -13.07
CA SER A 93 0.75 0.86 -13.32
C SER A 93 0.21 0.25 -12.03
N ALA A 94 1.07 0.08 -11.01
CA ALA A 94 0.64 -0.40 -9.69
C ALA A 94 -0.32 0.57 -9.00
N ILE A 95 -0.07 1.89 -9.09
CA ILE A 95 -0.96 2.92 -8.53
C ILE A 95 -2.29 2.98 -9.28
N GLU A 96 -2.27 2.96 -10.61
CA GLU A 96 -3.49 2.97 -11.44
C GLU A 96 -4.37 1.75 -11.12
N TYR A 97 -3.75 0.58 -10.99
CA TYR A 97 -4.42 -0.64 -10.54
C TYR A 97 -5.05 -0.47 -9.15
N ALA A 98 -4.31 0.08 -8.17
CA ALA A 98 -4.84 0.34 -6.83
C ALA A 98 -6.05 1.29 -6.83
N ILE A 99 -6.01 2.34 -7.66
CA ILE A 99 -7.12 3.29 -7.82
C ILE A 99 -8.35 2.56 -8.38
N ALA A 100 -8.19 1.74 -9.42
CA ALA A 100 -9.28 0.98 -10.03
C ALA A 100 -9.89 -0.03 -9.04
N CYS A 101 -9.05 -0.78 -8.31
CA CYS A 101 -9.52 -1.68 -7.25
C CYS A 101 -10.33 -0.93 -6.18
N ARG A 102 -9.87 0.24 -5.74
CA ARG A 102 -10.60 1.06 -4.75
C ARG A 102 -11.97 1.52 -5.24
N LYS A 103 -12.10 1.79 -6.54
CA LYS A 103 -13.38 2.15 -7.17
C LYS A 103 -14.31 0.95 -7.40
N GLY A 104 -13.86 -0.28 -7.10
CA GLY A 104 -14.60 -1.50 -7.38
C GLY A 104 -14.63 -1.87 -8.87
N GLU A 105 -13.69 -1.34 -9.65
CA GLU A 105 -13.58 -1.64 -11.09
C GLU A 105 -12.96 -3.03 -11.30
N ALA A 106 -13.47 -3.76 -12.30
CA ALA A 106 -12.88 -5.03 -12.72
C ALA A 106 -11.64 -4.75 -13.59
N VAL A 107 -10.47 -4.73 -12.95
CA VAL A 107 -9.17 -4.47 -13.57
C VAL A 107 -8.24 -5.67 -13.42
N VAL A 108 -7.42 -5.92 -14.45
CA VAL A 108 -6.40 -6.96 -14.42
C VAL A 108 -5.14 -6.43 -13.70
N PRO A 109 -4.55 -7.17 -12.75
CA PRO A 109 -3.31 -6.75 -12.13
C PRO A 109 -2.18 -6.55 -13.15
N PRO A 110 -1.38 -5.48 -13.06
CA PRO A 110 -0.23 -5.29 -13.92
C PRO A 110 0.82 -6.37 -13.64
N THR A 111 1.59 -6.72 -14.67
CA THR A 111 2.61 -7.79 -14.61
C THR A 111 3.75 -7.49 -13.63
N CYS A 112 3.93 -6.23 -13.24
CA CYS A 112 4.91 -5.82 -12.24
C CYS A 112 4.51 -6.21 -10.80
N LEU A 113 3.23 -6.49 -10.53
CA LEU A 113 2.78 -6.92 -9.21
C LEU A 113 2.77 -8.44 -9.09
N LYS A 114 3.28 -8.93 -7.96
CA LYS A 114 3.20 -10.34 -7.55
C LYS A 114 1.99 -10.54 -6.64
N HIS A 115 1.29 -11.64 -6.87
CA HIS A 115 0.12 -12.10 -6.11
C HIS A 115 0.22 -13.63 -5.96
N ALA A 116 -0.42 -14.18 -4.92
CA ALA A 116 -0.51 -15.63 -4.72
C ALA A 116 -1.49 -16.29 -5.70
#